data_AF-A0A504L0R3-F1
#
_entry.id   AF-A0A504L0R3-F1
#
_cell.length_a   1.000
_cell.length_b   1.000
_cell.length_c   1.000
_cell.angle_alpha   90.00
_cell.angle_beta   90.00
_cell.angle_gamma   90.00
#
_symmetry.space_group_name_H-M   'P 1'
#
loop_
_entity.id
_entity.type
_entity.pdbx_description
1 polymer ?
#
loop_
_entity_poly.entity_id
_entity_poly.type
_entity_poly.pdbx_seq_one_letter_code
_entity_poly.pdbx_strand_id
1 'polypeptide(L)' 'MGLQEDIERVEQHIRDIEERIGRQLAIIVQTEQDGLPIERPRNFLWVLQESLRLSRDHLARLLADEFIAGRAPDQATS' A
#
# COMPACT_ATOMS: atom_id res chain seq x y z
N MET A 1 1.28 -16.55 12.42
CA MET A 1 1.84 -15.51 11.55
C MET A 1 2.62 -14.57 12.44
N GLY A 2 3.88 -14.32 12.09
CA GLY A 2 4.75 -13.41 12.83
C GLY A 2 4.66 -11.98 12.29
N LEU A 3 5.04 -11.00 13.12
CA LEU A 3 5.04 -9.58 12.75
C LEU A 3 5.81 -9.30 11.44
N GLN A 4 6.96 -9.94 11.27
CA GLN A 4 7.76 -9.85 10.04
C GLN A 4 7.01 -10.36 8.80
N GLU A 5 6.31 -11.49 8.89
CA GLU A 5 5.53 -12.03 7.77
C GLU A 5 4.35 -11.10 7.41
N ASP A 6 3.77 -10.43 8.41
CA ASP A 6 2.68 -9.49 8.20
C ASP A 6 3.18 -8.19 7.56
N ILE A 7 4.37 -7.71 7.95
CA ILE A 7 5.06 -6.60 7.28
C ILE A 7 5.30 -6.93 5.80
N GLU A 8 5.90 -8.08 5.51
CA GLU A 8 6.20 -8.51 4.13
C GLU A 8 4.93 -8.65 3.27
N ARG A 9 3.83 -9.16 3.86
CA ARG A 9 2.53 -9.22 3.18
C ARG A 9 2.01 -7.83 2.82
N VAL A 10 2.09 -6.86 3.74
CA VAL A 10 1.61 -5.50 3.51
C VAL A 10 2.49 -4.78 2.48
N GLU A 11 3.81 -4.96 2.53
CA GLU A 11 4.73 -4.43 1.51
C GLU A 11 4.42 -4.98 0.12
N GLN A 12 4.19 -6.29 0.01
CA GLN A 12 3.81 -6.88 -1.28
C GLN A 12 2.46 -6.32 -1.77
N HIS A 13 1.48 -6.19 -0.88
CA HIS A 13 0.19 -5.61 -1.22
C HIS A 13 0.31 -4.16 -1.72
N ILE A 14 1.19 -3.36 -1.12
CA ILE A 14 1.51 -2.00 -1.58
C ILE A 14 2.07 -2.03 -3.01
N ARG A 15 3.05 -2.89 -3.29
CA ARG A 15 3.63 -3.06 -4.64
C ARG A 15 2.56 -3.43 -5.68
N ASP A 16 1.66 -4.35 -5.32
CA ASP A 16 0.57 -4.77 -6.20
C ASP A 16 -0.42 -3.61 -6.49
N ILE A 17 -0.73 -2.77 -5.50
CA ILE A 17 -1.58 -1.59 -5.70
C ILE A 17 -0.88 -0.57 -6.60
N GLU A 18 0.40 -0.29 -6.39
CA GLU A 18 1.18 0.63 -7.21
C GLU A 18 1.22 0.20 -8.68
N GLU A 19 1.40 -1.10 -8.94
CA GLU A 19 1.35 -1.66 -10.29
C GLU A 19 -0.06 -1.53 -10.90
N ARG A 20 -1.12 -1.77 -10.12
CA ARG A 20 -2.51 -1.55 -10.56
C ARG A 20 -2.79 -0.09 -10.87
N ILE A 21 -2.27 0.86 -10.11
CA ILE A 21 -2.37 2.30 -10.39
C ILE A 21 -1.72 2.61 -11.75
N GLY A 22 -0.52 2.09 -12.00
CA GLY A 22 0.16 2.26 -13.29
C GLY A 22 -0.69 1.77 -14.47
N ARG A 23 -1.26 0.56 -14.37
CA ARG A 23 -2.19 0.03 -15.38
C ARG A 23 -3.44 0.89 -15.53
N GLN A 24 -4.01 1.37 -14.43
CA GLN A 24 -5.24 2.16 -14.46
C GLN A 24 -5.02 3.52 -15.14
N LEU A 25 -3.86 4.14 -14.93
CA LEU A 25 -3.47 5.35 -15.65
C LEU A 25 -3.37 5.11 -17.16
N ALA A 26 -2.78 3.99 -17.58
CA ALA A 26 -2.73 3.62 -19.00
C ALA A 26 -4.14 3.42 -19.60
N ILE A 27 -5.06 2.79 -18.85
CA ILE A 27 -6.46 2.62 -19.27
C ILE A 27 -7.14 3.98 -19.44
N ILE A 28 -6.94 4.92 -18.50
CA ILE A 28 -7.51 6.27 -18.60
C ILE A 28 -7.03 6.97 -19.88
N VAL A 29 -5.73 6.94 -20.15
CA VAL A 29 -5.13 7.56 -21.35
C VAL A 29 -5.74 6.94 -22.62
N GLN A 30 -5.81 5.62 -22.70
CA GLN A 30 -6.39 4.95 -23.89
C GLN A 30 -7.88 5.28 -24.05
N THR A 31 -8.65 5.25 -22.96
CA THR A 31 -10.10 5.56 -22.98
C THR A 31 -10.35 7.00 -23.44
N GLU A 32 -9.52 7.94 -23.00
CA GLU A 32 -9.57 9.35 -23.43
C GLU A 32 -9.23 9.50 -24.93
N GLN A 33 -8.20 8.79 -25.42
CA GLN A 33 -7.84 8.77 -26.85
C GLN A 33 -8.95 8.18 -27.73
N ASP A 34 -9.67 7.19 -27.21
CA ASP A 34 -10.81 6.57 -27.91
C ASP A 34 -12.08 7.45 -27.87
N GLY A 35 -12.03 8.61 -27.21
CA GLY A 35 -13.16 9.53 -27.06
C GLY A 35 -14.27 8.99 -26.14
N LEU A 36 -13.92 8.04 -25.26
CA LEU A 36 -14.85 7.39 -24.35
C LEU A 36 -14.88 8.09 -22.98
N PRO A 37 -15.97 7.97 -22.21
CA PRO A 37 -16.08 8.56 -20.87
C PRO A 37 -15.06 7.95 -19.88
N ILE A 38 -14.34 8.82 -19.16
CA ILE A 38 -13.25 8.42 -18.24
C ILE A 38 -13.62 8.50 -16.75
N GLU A 39 -14.87 8.85 -16.41
CA GLU A 39 -15.33 9.04 -15.02
C GLU A 39 -15.19 7.74 -14.22
N ARG A 40 -15.61 6.61 -14.79
CA ARG A 40 -15.48 5.30 -14.13
C ARG A 40 -14.02 4.92 -13.91
N PRO A 41 -13.13 4.96 -14.94
CA PRO A 41 -11.71 4.74 -14.74
C PRO A 41 -11.06 5.67 -13.71
N ARG A 42 -11.44 6.95 -13.67
CA ARG A 42 -10.93 7.93 -12.67
C ARG A 42 -11.42 7.62 -11.26
N ASN A 43 -12.68 7.26 -11.09
CA ASN A 43 -13.21 6.87 -9.78
C ASN A 43 -12.50 5.63 -9.24
N PHE A 44 -12.22 4.64 -10.10
CA PHE A 44 -11.46 3.46 -9.68
C PHE A 44 -10.01 3.79 -9.32
N LEU A 45 -9.36 4.70 -10.08
CA LEU A 45 -8.03 5.21 -9.72
C LEU A 45 -8.01 5.85 -8.33
N TRP A 46 -9.02 6.66 -8.00
CA TRP A 46 -9.14 7.26 -6.67
C TRP A 46 -9.24 6.20 -5.56
N VAL A 47 -10.02 5.13 -5.78
CA VAL A 47 -10.12 4.01 -4.83
C VAL A 47 -8.76 3.32 -4.62
N LEU A 48 -7.99 3.12 -5.70
CA LEU A 48 -6.64 2.54 -5.59
C LEU A 48 -5.69 3.44 -4.81
N GLN A 49 -5.76 4.76 -5.02
CA GLN A 49 -4.93 5.72 -4.29
C GLN A 49 -5.28 5.76 -2.79
N GLU A 50 -6.56 5.70 -2.44
CA GLU A 50 -6.98 5.66 -1.04
C GLU A 50 -6.59 4.32 -0.38
N SER A 51 -6.70 3.22 -1.12
CA SER A 51 -6.23 1.90 -0.65
C SER A 51 -4.72 1.91 -0.37
N LEU A 52 -3.93 2.49 -1.28
CA LEU A 52 -2.48 2.63 -1.11
C LEU A 52 -2.14 3.47 0.13
N ARG A 53 -2.86 4.57 0.36
CA ARG A 53 -2.68 5.42 1.53
C ARG A 53 -2.92 4.62 2.82
N LEU A 54 -4.03 3.89 2.90
CA LEU A 54 -4.38 3.07 4.05
C LEU A 54 -3.37 1.93 4.28
N SER A 55 -2.89 1.27 3.23
CA SER A 55 -1.87 0.23 3.34
C SER A 55 -0.54 0.77 3.86
N ARG A 56 -0.13 1.97 3.43
CA ARG A 56 1.08 2.65 3.95
C ARG A 56 0.93 3.04 5.41
N ASP A 57 -0.23 3.57 5.80
CA ASP A 57 -0.54 3.87 7.21
C ASP A 57 -0.49 2.61 8.07
N HIS A 58 -0.97 1.47 7.54
CA HIS A 58 -0.90 0.19 8.22
C HIS A 58 0.53 -0.32 8.38
N LEU A 59 1.34 -0.27 7.32
CA LEU A 59 2.76 -0.65 7.35
C LEU A 59 3.52 0.18 8.39
N ALA A 60 3.29 1.49 8.45
CA ALA A 60 3.93 2.36 9.42
C ALA A 60 3.64 1.96 10.87
N ARG A 61 2.43 1.45 11.16
CA ARG A 61 2.09 0.92 12.49
C ARG A 61 2.81 -0.38 12.79
N LEU A 62 2.86 -1.31 11.84
CA LEU A 62 3.58 -2.58 12.01
C LEU A 62 5.08 -2.37 12.27
N LEU A 63 5.71 -1.45 11.53
CA LEU A 63 7.11 -1.10 11.73
C LEU A 63 7.36 -0.44 13.10
N ALA A 64 6.41 0.37 13.58
CA ALA A 64 6.49 0.95 14.92
C ALA A 64 6.38 -0.13 16.01
N ASP A 65 5.46 -1.08 15.84
CA ASP A 65 5.29 -2.21 16.76
C ASP A 65 6.55 -3.11 16.78
N GLU A 66 7.16 -3.35 15.61
CA GLU A 66 8.40 -4.13 15.49
C GLU A 66 9.55 -3.45 16.21
N PHE A 67 9.71 -2.14 16.02
CA PHE A 67 10.73 -1.36 16.70
C PHE A 67 10.56 -1.39 18.23
N ILE A 68 9.33 -1.32 18.73
CA ILE A 68 9.03 -1.42 20.17
C ILE A 68 9.34 -2.83 20.68
N ALA A 69 8.94 -3.87 19.95
CA ALA A 69 9.18 -5.27 20.31
C ALA A 69 10.69 -5.60 20.35
N GLY A 70 11.48 -5.05 19.42
CA GLY A 70 12.94 -5.19 19.41
C GLY A 70 13.66 -4.44 20.53
N ARG A 71 12.98 -3.54 21.25
CA ARG A 71 13.57 -2.70 22.31
C ARG A 71 13.41 -3.27 23.73
N ALA A 72 12.64 -4.34 23.93
CA ALA A 72 12.31 -4.87 25.25
C ALA A 72 12.93 -6.27 25.50
N PRO A 73 13.75 -6.51 26.55
CA PRO A 73 14.73 -5.66 27.22
C PRO A 73 16.16 -6.29 27.20
N ASP A 74 17.12 -5.62 26.55
CA ASP A 74 18.57 -5.84 26.75
C ASP A 74 19.11 -4.93 27.87
N GLN A 75 18.23 -4.48 28.78
CA GLN A 75 18.54 -3.55 29.89
C GLN A 75 18.18 -4.13 31.27
N ALA A 76 18.24 -5.46 31.42
CA ALA A 76 18.18 -6.12 32.72
C ALA A 76 19.54 -6.76 33.03
N THR A 77 20.59 -5.95 33.20
CA THR A 77 21.82 -6.30 33.94
C THR A 77 22.79 -5.11 33.97
N SER A 78 22.74 -4.33 35.04
CA SER A 78 23.89 -3.63 35.65
C SER A 78 23.53 -3.20 37.06
#